data_AF-A0AAE0HBD3-F1
#
_entry.id   AF-A0AAE0HBD3-F1
#
_cell.length_a   1.000
_cell.length_b   1.000
_cell.length_c   1.000
_cell.angle_alpha   90.00
_cell.angle_beta   90.00
_cell.angle_gamma   90.00
#
_symmetry.space_group_name_H-M   'P 1'
#
loop_
_entity.id
_entity.type
_entity.pdbx_description
1 polymer ?
#
loop_
_entity_poly.entity_id
_entity_poly.type
_entity_poly.pdbx_seq_one_letter_code
_entity_poly.pdbx_strand_id
1 'polypeptide(L)'
;MGSCGACPRVGDRAFPAGEFQLVSEHKSRNSMLRGQENALGQIVANPRTPMARDHEHWAKRCGDAGYGGQSSRRNSLGLTSEPPHDDIDRHRSPAKSPGPPRPGNSIDLTTASSHNPAGAMDKILRRVRMAERNVARRTKRQKYIVDGGNRRADIRGTAQTRGHAGAELGAAIKARHEELELGPLAPKRDVFKPDKLANYWGAISTDRATLTTPITDAQLDARCAWAGGSKLLCLARGDRVVVTEGPYKGQISTISLIIKTSMSVELEGNLGLTNVQVPSYMLQDGQTTIQQVKSYFPISSVRLVHPIEDPATGTTRDVIIRELKPVRVKHDRPTRKVFFSRVVPGLNVQIPWPKVAPNQRENHAFDTLRLEVEERTFVPTLLRPPMPETVLDELRNRYSKFRTRHTPEYIAEVEAREAEKKARRKGARVDEMLLPVQEYNRKMREQRRERGAPELSEEMLEKIGEVIAKNKLARSQGAVAPAEAEVDKVQKAVEELSLGGDVQGTTGGEQPRP
;
A
#
# COMPACT_ATOMS: atom_id res chain seq x y z
N MET A 1 12.24 82.19 -10.78
CA MET A 1 11.40 80.98 -10.84
C MET A 1 11.69 80.20 -9.57
N GLY A 2 10.92 80.20 -8.49
CA GLY A 2 9.48 80.16 -8.34
C GLY A 2 9.16 79.04 -7.33
N SER A 3 8.90 79.43 -6.07
CA SER A 3 8.17 78.72 -4.98
C SER A 3 8.56 77.27 -4.60
N CYS A 4 9.11 77.03 -3.40
CA CYS A 4 8.43 76.90 -2.08
C CYS A 4 7.73 75.55 -1.86
N GLY A 5 8.07 74.90 -0.73
CA GLY A 5 7.33 73.77 -0.17
C GLY A 5 8.06 73.10 0.99
N ALA A 6 7.91 73.67 2.19
CA ALA A 6 8.56 73.27 3.44
C ALA A 6 7.65 72.39 4.34
N CYS A 7 8.29 71.46 5.08
CA CYS A 7 7.96 70.97 6.45
C CYS A 7 6.61 70.24 6.72
N PRO A 8 6.42 69.55 7.88
CA PRO A 8 7.27 69.45 9.07
C PRO A 8 7.50 68.05 9.68
N ARG A 9 8.44 68.04 10.62
CA ARG A 9 8.73 67.05 11.66
C ARG A 9 7.55 66.84 12.63
N VAL A 10 7.38 65.61 13.10
CA VAL A 10 6.66 65.19 14.31
C VAL A 10 7.63 64.22 15.00
N GLY A 11 8.03 64.32 16.26
CA GLY A 11 7.43 64.95 17.43
C GLY A 11 7.46 63.90 18.54
N ASP A 12 8.58 63.82 19.25
CA ASP A 12 8.79 62.97 20.42
C ASP A 12 7.74 63.26 21.50
N ARG A 13 7.09 62.22 22.03
CA ARG A 13 6.32 62.29 23.27
C ARG A 13 6.68 61.11 24.17
N ALA A 14 7.43 61.46 25.21
CA ALA A 14 7.60 60.69 26.43
C ALA A 14 6.25 60.47 27.12
N PHE A 15 6.04 59.25 27.64
CA PHE A 15 4.98 58.95 28.60
C PHE A 15 5.60 58.81 30.00
N PRO A 16 4.97 59.39 31.05
CA PRO A 16 5.53 59.45 32.39
C PRO A 16 5.26 58.18 33.21
N ALA A 17 6.19 57.92 34.13
CA ALA A 17 6.07 56.95 35.21
C ALA A 17 4.95 57.36 36.18
N GLY A 18 4.05 56.40 36.46
CA GLY A 18 3.03 56.48 37.50
C GLY A 18 3.38 55.56 38.65
N GLU A 19 3.73 56.17 39.77
CA GLU A 19 3.86 55.61 41.11
C GLU A 19 2.46 55.57 41.76
N PHE A 20 2.09 54.50 42.48
CA PHE A 20 1.48 54.54 43.83
C PHE A 20 0.84 53.20 44.30
N GLN A 21 1.30 52.82 45.49
CA GLN A 21 0.60 52.26 46.67
C GLN A 21 0.05 50.81 46.75
N LEU A 22 0.81 50.06 47.57
CA LEU A 22 0.42 49.10 48.60
C LEU A 22 -0.95 49.32 49.25
N VAL A 23 -1.70 48.21 49.39
CA VAL A 23 -2.65 47.98 50.48
C VAL A 23 -2.48 46.53 50.99
N SER A 24 -2.21 46.44 52.29
CA SER A 24 -2.26 45.28 53.20
C SER A 24 -3.69 44.69 53.28
N GLU A 25 -4.06 43.54 53.85
CA GLU A 25 -3.58 42.72 54.97
C GLU A 25 -4.51 41.47 55.09
N HIS A 26 -4.22 40.62 56.08
CA HIS A 26 -4.98 39.47 56.65
C HIS A 26 -4.77 38.06 56.05
N LYS A 27 -4.00 37.16 56.68
CA LYS A 27 -4.14 36.41 57.97
C LYS A 27 -5.07 35.19 57.92
N SER A 28 -4.46 33.99 57.90
CA SER A 28 -4.69 32.88 58.87
C SER A 28 -3.84 31.66 58.43
N ARG A 29 -2.75 31.29 59.11
CA ARG A 29 -2.59 30.49 60.36
C ARG A 29 -2.73 28.96 60.19
N ASN A 30 -1.61 28.28 60.50
CA ASN A 30 -1.39 26.97 61.16
C ASN A 30 -1.98 25.70 60.52
N SER A 31 -1.27 24.57 60.43
CA SER A 31 -0.33 23.89 61.35
C SER A 31 0.53 22.87 60.55
N MET A 32 1.86 22.71 60.76
CA MET A 32 2.56 21.89 61.79
C MET A 32 1.93 20.49 61.98
N LEU A 33 2.60 19.33 62.03
CA LEU A 33 3.98 18.82 62.14
C LEU A 33 3.85 17.30 61.87
N ARG A 34 4.79 16.59 61.24
CA ARG A 34 5.76 15.61 61.81
C ARG A 34 6.06 14.66 60.63
N GLY A 35 7.28 14.30 60.22
CA GLY A 35 8.51 14.15 60.96
C GLY A 35 8.57 12.72 61.54
N GLN A 36 9.15 11.77 60.80
CA GLN A 36 9.94 10.67 61.38
C GLN A 36 10.70 9.88 60.30
N GLU A 37 12.03 9.97 60.43
CA GLU A 37 13.02 9.08 59.87
C GLU A 37 13.11 7.77 60.67
N ASN A 38 13.68 6.75 60.02
CA ASN A 38 14.48 5.61 60.50
C ASN A 38 14.04 4.34 59.76
N ALA A 39 14.85 3.33 59.47
CA ALA A 39 16.28 3.10 59.33
C ALA A 39 16.38 1.57 59.11
N LEU A 40 17.31 1.11 58.26
CA LEU A 40 18.02 -0.18 58.35
C LEU A 40 17.22 -1.52 58.28
N GLY A 41 17.54 -2.32 57.27
CA GLY A 41 18.17 -3.62 57.52
C GLY A 41 17.49 -4.89 56.98
N GLN A 42 18.35 -5.79 56.45
CA GLN A 42 18.22 -7.25 56.25
C GLN A 42 17.47 -7.70 54.98
N ILE A 43 18.17 -8.24 53.97
CA ILE A 43 18.77 -9.59 53.86
C ILE A 43 17.76 -10.69 54.21
N VAL A 44 17.10 -11.25 53.19
CA VAL A 44 16.75 -12.69 53.14
C VAL A 44 16.83 -13.16 51.69
N ALA A 45 17.75 -14.08 51.45
CA ALA A 45 17.84 -14.92 50.26
C ALA A 45 16.79 -16.04 50.31
N ASN A 46 16.37 -16.53 49.13
CA ASN A 46 16.08 -17.94 48.77
C ASN A 46 14.98 -18.04 47.69
N PRO A 47 14.83 -19.18 46.99
CA PRO A 47 15.88 -19.93 46.31
C PRO A 47 15.48 -20.29 44.87
N ARG A 48 16.48 -20.77 44.12
CA ARG A 48 16.31 -21.57 42.90
C ARG A 48 15.50 -22.83 43.20
N THR A 49 14.64 -23.26 42.26
CA THR A 49 14.64 -24.66 41.75
C THR A 49 13.86 -24.79 40.42
N PRO A 50 14.15 -25.84 39.62
CA PRO A 50 13.90 -25.96 38.17
C PRO A 50 12.74 -26.90 37.82
N MET A 51 12.34 -26.96 36.54
CA MET A 51 11.87 -28.15 35.77
C MET A 51 11.77 -27.72 34.29
N ALA A 52 12.55 -28.24 33.32
CA ALA A 52 12.48 -29.56 32.66
C ALA A 52 11.06 -29.86 32.12
N ARG A 53 10.84 -29.82 30.79
CA ARG A 53 10.63 -30.99 29.87
C ARG A 53 9.29 -31.70 30.12
N ASP A 54 8.44 -32.13 29.18
CA ASP A 54 8.38 -32.29 27.73
C ASP A 54 6.89 -32.61 27.35
N HIS A 55 6.60 -32.75 26.04
CA HIS A 55 5.50 -33.53 25.42
C HIS A 55 4.04 -33.03 25.57
N GLU A 56 3.39 -32.58 24.49
CA GLU A 56 2.66 -33.35 23.46
C GLU A 56 1.29 -33.90 23.89
N HIS A 57 0.35 -33.86 22.94
CA HIS A 57 -1.02 -34.39 22.94
C HIS A 57 -2.12 -33.62 23.68
N TRP A 58 -2.95 -32.89 22.92
CA TRP A 58 -4.38 -33.24 22.87
C TRP A 58 -5.08 -32.73 21.60
N ALA A 59 -5.61 -33.69 20.84
CA ALA A 59 -6.63 -33.49 19.83
C ALA A 59 -7.83 -34.36 20.21
N LYS A 60 -9.02 -33.84 19.88
CA LYS A 60 -10.35 -34.48 19.80
C LYS A 60 -11.35 -34.18 20.93
N ARG A 61 -12.59 -33.98 20.44
CA ARG A 61 -13.93 -34.19 21.02
C ARG A 61 -14.55 -33.06 21.84
N CYS A 62 -15.42 -32.30 21.15
CA CYS A 62 -16.78 -31.99 21.62
C CYS A 62 -17.69 -32.26 20.38
N GLY A 63 -18.77 -33.04 20.41
CA GLY A 63 -19.60 -33.50 21.52
C GLY A 63 -20.99 -32.88 21.37
N ASP A 64 -21.85 -33.55 20.60
CA ASP A 64 -23.28 -33.28 20.39
C ASP A 64 -24.10 -33.36 21.68
N ALA A 65 -25.00 -32.39 21.86
CA ALA A 65 -26.29 -32.44 22.58
C ALA A 65 -26.96 -31.08 22.39
N GLY A 66 -28.24 -30.90 22.06
CA GLY A 66 -29.35 -31.79 21.82
C GLY A 66 -30.64 -30.95 21.66
N TYR A 67 -31.76 -31.65 21.48
CA TYR A 67 -33.14 -31.27 21.83
C TYR A 67 -33.94 -30.23 21.00
N GLY A 68 -35.18 -30.64 20.72
CA GLY A 68 -36.31 -29.82 20.25
C GLY A 68 -36.76 -30.27 18.86
N GLY A 69 -37.90 -30.91 18.64
CA GLY A 69 -39.18 -30.85 19.35
C GLY A 69 -40.24 -30.74 18.25
N GLN A 70 -40.93 -31.84 17.97
CA GLN A 70 -42.00 -31.90 16.97
C GLN A 70 -43.28 -31.26 17.54
N SER A 71 -43.90 -30.34 16.80
CA SER A 71 -45.33 -30.03 16.98
C SER A 71 -45.99 -29.59 15.68
N SER A 72 -46.88 -30.48 15.23
CA SER A 72 -48.09 -30.33 14.41
C SER A 72 -48.54 -28.97 13.84
N ARG A 73 -48.81 -29.02 12.53
CA ARG A 73 -50.05 -28.63 11.81
C ARG A 73 -50.81 -27.35 12.23
N ARG A 74 -51.00 -26.46 11.24
CA ARG A 74 -52.34 -26.01 10.79
C ARG A 74 -52.30 -25.55 9.33
N ASN A 75 -53.19 -26.16 8.53
CA ASN A 75 -53.69 -25.65 7.25
C ASN A 75 -54.55 -24.41 7.51
N SER A 76 -54.50 -23.40 6.66
CA SER A 76 -55.48 -23.18 5.58
C SER A 76 -55.55 -21.71 5.12
N LEU A 77 -56.00 -21.58 3.87
CA LEU A 77 -56.53 -20.39 3.19
C LEU A 77 -55.53 -19.49 2.48
N GLY A 78 -55.60 -19.58 1.15
CA GLY A 78 -54.83 -18.79 0.22
C GLY A 78 -55.44 -17.43 -0.06
N LEU A 79 -54.67 -16.66 -0.82
CA LEU A 79 -55.14 -15.59 -1.68
C LEU A 79 -54.05 -15.41 -2.74
N THR A 80 -54.47 -15.69 -3.97
CA THR A 80 -53.75 -15.49 -5.22
C THR A 80 -53.46 -14.01 -5.43
N SER A 81 -52.17 -13.66 -5.56
CA SER A 81 -51.74 -12.50 -6.32
C SER A 81 -50.39 -12.84 -6.93
N GLU A 82 -50.39 -13.03 -8.25
CA GLU A 82 -49.18 -13.20 -9.05
C GLU A 82 -48.38 -11.88 -9.03
N PRO A 83 -47.08 -11.91 -8.70
CA PRO A 83 -46.17 -10.84 -9.06
C PRO A 83 -45.49 -11.15 -10.41
N PRO A 84 -45.12 -10.12 -11.18
CA PRO A 84 -44.61 -10.28 -12.52
C PRO A 84 -43.27 -11.00 -12.55
N HIS A 85 -43.11 -11.79 -13.61
CA HIS A 85 -41.89 -12.44 -14.04
C HIS A 85 -40.84 -11.38 -14.40
N ASP A 86 -40.06 -10.94 -13.42
CA ASP A 86 -38.80 -10.25 -13.68
C ASP A 86 -37.71 -11.31 -13.85
N ASP A 87 -37.33 -11.51 -15.10
CA ASP A 87 -36.19 -12.30 -15.52
C ASP A 87 -34.95 -11.89 -14.72
N ILE A 88 -34.55 -12.76 -13.80
CA ILE A 88 -33.22 -12.75 -13.20
C ILE A 88 -32.26 -13.17 -14.31
N ASP A 89 -31.87 -12.17 -15.09
CA ASP A 89 -30.67 -12.19 -15.91
C ASP A 89 -29.51 -12.44 -14.96
N ARG A 90 -29.14 -13.72 -14.85
CA ARG A 90 -27.90 -14.15 -14.22
C ARG A 90 -26.79 -13.44 -14.98
N HIS A 91 -26.28 -12.35 -14.41
CA HIS A 91 -25.02 -11.75 -14.83
C HIS A 91 -23.91 -12.79 -14.71
N ARG A 92 -23.78 -13.51 -15.82
CA ARG A 92 -22.57 -14.12 -16.34
C ARG A 92 -21.44 -13.16 -16.02
N SER A 93 -20.49 -13.61 -15.22
CA SER A 93 -19.27 -12.84 -14.95
C SER A 93 -18.73 -12.32 -16.28
N PRO A 94 -18.39 -11.02 -16.40
CA PRO A 94 -17.81 -10.53 -17.63
C PRO A 94 -16.56 -11.35 -17.91
N ALA A 95 -16.57 -12.02 -19.05
CA ALA A 95 -15.41 -12.67 -19.61
C ALA A 95 -14.23 -11.71 -19.49
N LYS A 96 -13.17 -12.13 -18.81
CA LYS A 96 -11.88 -11.44 -18.82
C LYS A 96 -11.57 -11.12 -20.27
N SER A 97 -11.57 -9.84 -20.61
CA SER A 97 -11.00 -9.35 -21.85
C SER A 97 -9.58 -9.91 -21.99
N PRO A 98 -9.20 -10.41 -23.18
CA PRO A 98 -7.83 -10.84 -23.42
C PRO A 98 -6.97 -9.59 -23.29
N GLY A 99 -6.15 -9.55 -22.23
CA GLY A 99 -5.15 -8.51 -22.08
C GLY A 99 -4.24 -8.48 -23.32
N PRO A 100 -3.63 -7.32 -23.63
CA PRO A 100 -2.76 -7.17 -24.79
C PRO A 100 -1.68 -8.26 -24.79
N PRO A 101 -1.28 -8.78 -25.97
CA PRO A 101 -0.23 -9.78 -26.06
C PRO A 101 1.00 -9.24 -25.34
N ARG A 102 1.45 -9.99 -24.34
CA ARG A 102 2.74 -9.70 -23.70
C ARG A 102 3.79 -9.63 -24.80
N PRO A 103 4.64 -8.59 -24.86
CA PRO A 103 5.74 -8.57 -25.81
C PRO A 103 6.54 -9.86 -25.62
N GLY A 104 6.69 -10.60 -26.72
CA GLY A 104 7.32 -11.90 -26.76
C GLY A 104 8.75 -11.81 -26.27
N ASN A 105 8.97 -12.27 -25.03
CA ASN A 105 10.23 -12.89 -24.66
C ASN A 105 10.12 -14.38 -25.00
N SER A 106 10.05 -14.69 -26.29
CA SER A 106 10.50 -15.99 -26.80
C SER A 106 12.03 -15.94 -26.89
N ILE A 107 12.66 -15.88 -25.71
CA ILE A 107 13.99 -16.46 -25.59
C ILE A 107 13.68 -17.93 -25.39
N ASP A 108 13.88 -18.70 -26.45
CA ASP A 108 13.95 -20.16 -26.38
C ASP A 108 15.03 -20.54 -25.38
N LEU A 109 14.64 -20.62 -24.11
CA LEU A 109 15.33 -21.40 -23.10
C LEU A 109 15.12 -22.86 -23.46
N THR A 110 15.83 -23.28 -24.50
CA THR A 110 16.30 -24.65 -24.58
C THR A 110 16.84 -24.98 -23.20
N THR A 111 16.21 -25.97 -22.57
CA THR A 111 16.67 -26.62 -21.35
C THR A 111 17.93 -27.42 -21.67
N ALA A 112 18.94 -26.76 -22.24
CA ALA A 112 20.32 -27.17 -22.13
C ALA A 112 20.71 -26.87 -20.68
N SER A 113 20.67 -27.93 -19.88
CA SER A 113 21.26 -28.05 -18.56
C SER A 113 22.70 -27.50 -18.54
N SER A 114 22.84 -26.19 -18.38
CA SER A 114 24.05 -25.57 -17.84
C SER A 114 23.95 -25.70 -16.33
N HIS A 115 24.32 -26.88 -15.84
CA HIS A 115 24.74 -27.06 -14.45
C HIS A 115 26.05 -26.29 -14.23
N ASN A 116 26.01 -24.96 -14.34
CA ASN A 116 27.06 -24.12 -13.79
C ASN A 116 26.97 -24.31 -12.27
N PRO A 117 28.03 -24.79 -11.60
CA PRO A 117 28.03 -24.87 -10.16
C PRO A 117 28.00 -23.43 -9.66
N ALA A 118 26.80 -22.94 -9.36
CA ALA A 118 26.62 -21.66 -8.69
C ALA A 118 27.56 -21.66 -7.48
N GLY A 119 28.50 -20.71 -7.45
CA GLY A 119 29.55 -20.68 -6.44
C GLY A 119 28.94 -20.64 -5.03
N ALA A 120 29.71 -20.99 -4.01
CA ALA A 120 29.27 -20.95 -2.62
C ALA A 120 28.58 -19.63 -2.25
N MET A 121 29.06 -18.52 -2.81
CA MET A 121 28.48 -17.20 -2.65
C MET A 121 27.03 -17.09 -3.17
N ASP A 122 26.74 -17.65 -4.34
CA ASP A 122 25.38 -17.67 -4.90
C ASP A 122 24.41 -18.43 -3.99
N LYS A 123 24.89 -19.49 -3.33
CA LYS A 123 24.07 -20.25 -2.38
C LYS A 123 23.76 -19.46 -1.11
N ILE A 124 24.72 -18.68 -0.62
CA ILE A 124 24.50 -17.76 0.50
C ILE A 124 23.44 -16.72 0.11
N LEU A 125 23.57 -16.10 -1.06
CA LEU A 125 22.58 -15.13 -1.56
C LEU A 125 21.21 -15.77 -1.76
N ARG A 126 21.13 -17.00 -2.28
CA ARG A 126 19.88 -17.76 -2.39
C ARG A 126 19.24 -18.00 -1.01
N ARG A 127 20.02 -18.31 0.01
CA ARG A 127 19.54 -18.47 1.40
C ARG A 127 18.95 -17.16 1.93
N VAL A 128 19.63 -16.04 1.73
CA VAL A 128 19.15 -14.70 2.14
C VAL A 128 17.83 -14.38 1.43
N ARG A 129 17.79 -14.48 0.10
CA ARG A 129 16.57 -14.25 -0.71
C ARG A 129 15.41 -15.14 -0.28
N MET A 130 15.67 -16.41 0.04
CA MET A 130 14.66 -17.34 0.54
C MET A 130 14.13 -16.90 1.92
N ALA A 131 15.01 -16.47 2.82
CA ALA A 131 14.63 -15.94 4.12
C ALA A 131 13.79 -14.65 3.99
N GLU A 132 14.17 -13.74 3.10
CA GLU A 132 13.45 -12.48 2.84
C GLU A 132 12.06 -12.76 2.30
N ARG A 133 11.94 -13.66 1.32
CA ARG A 133 10.67 -14.09 0.74
C ARG A 133 9.74 -14.70 1.80
N ASN A 134 10.29 -15.51 2.69
CA ASN A 134 9.53 -16.14 3.76
C ASN A 134 8.99 -15.11 4.76
N VAL A 135 9.80 -14.11 5.15
CA VAL A 135 9.34 -13.01 6.02
C VAL A 135 8.30 -12.17 5.28
N ALA A 136 8.56 -11.76 4.05
CA ALA A 136 7.62 -10.98 3.24
C ALA A 136 6.27 -11.69 3.08
N ARG A 137 6.25 -13.02 2.87
CA ARG A 137 5.03 -13.82 2.81
C ARG A 137 4.26 -13.81 4.14
N ARG A 138 4.96 -13.99 5.27
CA ARG A 138 4.35 -13.95 6.61
C ARG A 138 3.78 -12.58 6.92
N THR A 139 4.54 -11.51 6.69
CA THR A 139 4.11 -10.13 6.88
C THR A 139 2.91 -9.80 5.99
N LYS A 140 2.90 -10.22 4.72
CA LYS A 140 1.75 -10.04 3.82
C LYS A 140 0.50 -10.75 4.34
N ARG A 141 0.64 -11.98 4.84
CA ARG A 141 -0.47 -12.72 5.46
C ARG A 141 -1.00 -12.00 6.71
N GLN A 142 -0.11 -11.53 7.58
CA GLN A 142 -0.51 -10.81 8.79
C GLN A 142 -1.22 -9.49 8.45
N LYS A 143 -0.69 -8.71 7.51
CA LYS A 143 -1.33 -7.50 7.00
C LYS A 143 -2.73 -7.79 6.48
N TYR A 144 -2.90 -8.81 5.64
CA TYR A 144 -4.22 -9.21 5.14
C TYR A 144 -5.22 -9.54 6.25
N ILE A 145 -4.80 -10.21 7.33
CA ILE A 145 -5.67 -10.53 8.47
C ILE A 145 -6.07 -9.25 9.21
N VAL A 146 -5.12 -8.36 9.49
CA VAL A 146 -5.37 -7.08 10.18
C VAL A 146 -6.27 -6.18 9.32
N ASP A 147 -5.95 -6.03 8.04
CA ASP A 147 -6.71 -5.22 7.08
C ASP A 147 -8.15 -5.77 6.92
N GLY A 148 -8.32 -7.10 6.91
CA GLY A 148 -9.63 -7.74 6.86
C GLY A 148 -10.44 -7.58 8.17
N GLY A 149 -9.77 -7.44 9.31
CA GLY A 149 -10.39 -7.07 10.58
C GLY A 149 -10.88 -5.62 10.56
N ASN A 150 -9.99 -4.69 10.21
CA ASN A 150 -10.28 -3.25 10.12
C ASN A 150 -11.40 -2.98 9.12
N ARG A 151 -11.33 -3.54 7.91
CA ARG A 151 -12.38 -3.39 6.89
C ARG A 151 -13.77 -3.84 7.38
N ARG A 152 -13.85 -4.90 8.19
CA ARG A 152 -15.12 -5.35 8.78
C ARG A 152 -15.62 -4.39 9.86
N ALA A 153 -14.72 -3.78 10.63
CA ALA A 153 -15.09 -2.73 11.57
C ALA A 153 -15.59 -1.48 10.83
N ASP A 154 -14.90 -1.04 9.78
CA ASP A 154 -15.25 0.14 8.97
C ASP A 154 -16.61 -0.03 8.29
N ILE A 155 -16.89 -1.21 7.72
CA ILE A 155 -18.19 -1.51 7.11
C ILE A 155 -19.30 -1.46 8.16
N ARG A 156 -19.07 -2.01 9.37
CA ARG A 156 -20.05 -1.96 10.46
C ARG A 156 -20.31 -0.53 10.92
N GLY A 157 -19.25 0.28 11.11
CA GLY A 157 -19.38 1.69 11.48
C GLY A 157 -20.17 2.47 10.41
N THR A 158 -19.81 2.30 9.14
CA THR A 158 -20.53 2.93 8.02
C THR A 158 -22.00 2.50 7.95
N ALA A 159 -22.28 1.22 8.18
CA ALA A 159 -23.65 0.69 8.19
C ALA A 159 -24.47 1.27 9.34
N GLN A 160 -23.88 1.46 10.52
CA GLN A 160 -24.52 2.13 11.65
C GLN A 160 -24.86 3.58 11.30
N THR A 161 -23.90 4.37 10.80
CA THR A 161 -24.15 5.77 10.41
C THR A 161 -25.26 5.89 9.35
N ARG A 162 -25.28 4.99 8.36
CA ARG A 162 -26.36 4.93 7.36
C ARG A 162 -27.70 4.54 7.97
N GLY A 163 -27.71 3.58 8.90
CA GLY A 163 -28.89 3.17 9.65
C GLY A 163 -29.49 4.33 10.44
N HIS A 164 -28.66 5.12 11.14
CA HIS A 164 -29.09 6.33 11.84
C HIS A 164 -29.73 7.35 10.88
N ALA A 165 -29.06 7.67 9.78
CA ALA A 165 -29.59 8.61 8.79
C ALA A 165 -30.92 8.13 8.16
N GLY A 166 -31.06 6.83 7.89
CA GLY A 166 -32.30 6.24 7.39
C GLY A 166 -33.45 6.28 8.40
N ALA A 167 -33.16 6.01 9.68
CA ALA A 167 -34.15 6.11 10.74
C ALA A 167 -34.65 7.55 10.94
N GLU A 168 -33.74 8.53 10.91
CA GLU A 168 -34.09 9.95 10.97
C GLU A 168 -34.94 10.38 9.76
N LEU A 169 -34.60 9.94 8.54
CA LEU A 169 -35.41 10.21 7.35
C LEU A 169 -36.83 9.65 7.50
N GLY A 170 -36.96 8.41 7.96
CA GLY A 170 -38.25 7.78 8.21
C GLY A 170 -39.06 8.51 9.30
N ALA A 171 -38.40 8.95 10.37
CA ALA A 171 -39.02 9.75 11.43
C ALA A 171 -39.50 11.12 10.91
N ALA A 172 -38.70 11.79 10.06
CA ALA A 172 -39.07 13.07 9.47
C ALA A 172 -40.28 12.96 8.54
N ILE A 173 -40.40 11.88 7.76
CA ILE A 173 -41.57 11.64 6.89
C ILE A 173 -42.85 11.50 7.74
N LYS A 174 -42.80 10.71 8.82
CA LYS A 174 -43.94 10.53 9.73
C LYS A 174 -44.30 11.84 10.43
N ALA A 175 -43.29 12.56 10.91
CA ALA A 175 -43.49 13.84 11.59
C ALA A 175 -44.20 14.86 10.70
N ARG A 176 -43.82 14.93 9.41
CA ARG A 176 -44.47 15.79 8.42
C ARG A 176 -45.95 15.43 8.20
N HIS A 177 -46.28 14.14 8.19
CA HIS A 177 -47.67 13.69 8.04
C HIS A 177 -48.51 14.04 9.27
N GLU A 178 -48.00 13.72 10.46
CA GLU A 178 -48.67 14.00 11.74
C GLU A 178 -48.88 15.50 11.96
N GLU A 179 -47.91 16.34 11.57
CA GLU A 179 -48.03 17.80 11.66
C GLU A 179 -49.13 18.34 10.72
N LEU A 180 -49.25 17.76 9.53
CA LEU A 180 -50.29 18.12 8.57
C LEU A 180 -51.69 17.68 9.05
N GLU A 181 -51.82 16.50 9.65
CA GLU A 181 -53.10 15.96 10.14
C GLU A 181 -53.57 16.63 11.44
N LEU A 182 -52.68 16.86 12.38
CA LEU A 182 -53.02 17.37 13.71
C LEU A 182 -53.07 18.90 13.76
N GLY A 183 -52.42 19.59 12.82
CA GLY A 183 -52.36 21.06 12.75
C GLY A 183 -51.93 21.68 14.07
N PRO A 184 -52.80 22.42 14.79
CA PRO A 184 -52.47 23.05 16.06
C PRO A 184 -52.20 22.05 17.21
N LEU A 185 -52.61 20.79 17.06
CA LEU A 185 -52.38 19.73 18.04
C LEU A 185 -51.07 18.95 17.79
N ALA A 186 -50.22 19.42 16.86
CA ALA A 186 -48.96 18.76 16.56
C ALA A 186 -48.05 18.66 17.82
N PRO A 187 -47.46 17.48 18.09
CA PRO A 187 -46.66 17.27 19.30
C PRO A 187 -45.34 18.06 19.26
N LYS A 188 -44.97 18.66 20.39
CA LYS A 188 -43.68 19.34 20.58
C LYS A 188 -42.55 18.33 20.79
N ARG A 189 -41.89 17.92 19.71
CA ARG A 189 -40.84 16.87 19.73
C ARG A 189 -39.54 17.30 20.42
N ASP A 190 -39.27 18.61 20.48
CA ASP A 190 -38.04 19.16 21.08
C ASP A 190 -37.91 18.95 22.59
N VAL A 191 -39.02 18.69 23.29
CA VAL A 191 -39.06 18.56 24.76
C VAL A 191 -38.78 17.12 25.20
N PHE A 192 -38.77 16.16 24.26
CA PHE A 192 -38.71 14.74 24.59
C PHE A 192 -37.31 14.24 24.97
N LYS A 193 -37.30 13.17 25.75
CA LYS A 193 -36.13 12.37 26.10
C LYS A 193 -35.44 11.84 24.82
N PRO A 194 -34.14 11.55 24.87
CA PRO A 194 -33.43 11.01 23.72
C PRO A 194 -34.12 9.74 23.19
N ASP A 195 -34.06 9.58 21.87
CA ASP A 195 -34.61 8.41 21.18
C ASP A 195 -33.93 7.11 21.66
N LYS A 196 -34.45 5.97 21.19
CA LYS A 196 -33.83 4.64 21.41
C LYS A 196 -32.35 4.58 20.99
N LEU A 197 -31.95 5.45 20.06
CA LEU A 197 -30.58 5.58 19.56
C LEU A 197 -29.74 6.57 20.37
N ALA A 198 -30.25 7.00 21.53
CA ALA A 198 -29.69 8.01 22.41
C ALA A 198 -29.60 9.44 21.82
N ASN A 199 -30.07 9.66 20.60
CA ASN A 199 -30.06 10.97 19.94
C ASN A 199 -31.23 11.85 20.36
N TYR A 200 -30.96 13.14 20.57
CA TYR A 200 -32.00 14.15 20.76
C TYR A 200 -32.62 14.57 19.43
N TRP A 201 -33.87 15.05 19.47
CA TRP A 201 -34.57 15.51 18.27
C TRP A 201 -33.80 16.65 17.59
N GLY A 202 -33.68 16.56 16.25
CA GLY A 202 -32.95 17.54 15.46
C GLY A 202 -31.43 17.59 15.68
N ALA A 203 -30.88 16.70 16.51
CA ALA A 203 -29.44 16.59 16.74
C ALA A 203 -28.86 15.38 15.98
N ILE A 204 -27.69 15.56 15.38
CA ILE A 204 -26.94 14.48 14.70
C ILE A 204 -25.77 14.01 15.57
N SER A 205 -25.25 12.81 15.29
CA SER A 205 -24.04 12.33 15.95
C SER A 205 -22.80 13.12 15.51
N THR A 206 -21.82 13.21 16.41
CA THR A 206 -20.52 13.86 16.15
C THR A 206 -19.84 13.30 14.91
N ASP A 207 -19.82 11.97 14.76
CA ASP A 207 -19.19 11.28 13.62
C ASP A 207 -19.85 11.62 12.28
N ARG A 208 -21.18 11.80 12.29
CA ARG A 208 -21.93 12.19 11.09
C ARG A 208 -21.69 13.66 10.73
N ALA A 209 -21.64 14.54 11.72
CA ALA A 209 -21.36 15.96 11.51
C ALA A 209 -19.95 16.20 10.93
N THR A 210 -18.96 15.49 11.47
CA THR A 210 -17.54 15.66 11.12
C THR A 210 -17.06 14.73 10.00
N LEU A 211 -17.91 13.83 9.50
CA LEU A 211 -17.56 12.87 8.45
C LEU A 211 -16.26 12.10 8.75
N THR A 212 -16.07 11.68 10.01
CA THR A 212 -14.89 10.94 10.49
C THR A 212 -14.86 9.49 10.04
N THR A 213 -15.98 8.97 9.51
CA THR A 213 -16.07 7.59 9.02
C THR A 213 -15.00 7.32 7.97
N PRO A 214 -14.18 6.26 8.14
CA PRO A 214 -13.15 5.92 7.17
C PRO A 214 -13.80 5.56 5.83
N ILE A 215 -13.26 6.13 4.76
CA ILE A 215 -13.71 5.88 3.39
C ILE A 215 -12.61 5.19 2.60
N THR A 216 -13.01 4.49 1.53
CA THR A 216 -12.05 3.77 0.69
C THR A 216 -11.28 4.73 -0.20
N ASP A 217 -10.08 4.32 -0.65
CA ASP A 217 -9.26 5.12 -1.58
C ASP A 217 -10.02 5.51 -2.86
N ALA A 218 -10.86 4.61 -3.38
CA ALA A 218 -11.71 4.90 -4.54
C ALA A 218 -12.75 5.99 -4.24
N GLN A 219 -13.29 6.03 -3.03
CA GLN A 219 -14.21 7.10 -2.60
C GLN A 219 -13.46 8.42 -2.36
N LEU A 220 -12.23 8.36 -1.82
CA LEU A 220 -11.36 9.54 -1.68
C LEU A 220 -11.08 10.17 -3.04
N ASP A 221 -10.74 9.36 -4.03
CA ASP A 221 -10.50 9.80 -5.40
C ASP A 221 -11.78 10.34 -6.05
N ALA A 222 -12.92 9.68 -5.87
CA ALA A 222 -14.21 10.17 -6.38
C ALA A 222 -14.60 11.53 -5.79
N ARG A 223 -14.38 11.75 -4.49
CA ARG A 223 -14.62 13.05 -3.83
C ARG A 223 -13.74 14.16 -4.39
N CYS A 224 -12.51 13.83 -4.77
CA CYS A 224 -11.52 14.79 -5.25
C CYS A 224 -11.37 14.82 -6.78
N ALA A 225 -12.22 14.10 -7.52
CA ALA A 225 -12.05 13.90 -8.96
C ALA A 225 -12.02 15.22 -9.74
N TRP A 226 -12.85 16.20 -9.33
CA TRP A 226 -12.88 17.52 -9.94
C TRP A 226 -11.68 18.40 -9.56
N ALA A 227 -10.98 18.10 -8.47
CA ALA A 227 -9.90 18.91 -7.91
C ALA A 227 -8.51 18.26 -8.04
N GLY A 228 -8.30 17.40 -9.06
CA GLY A 228 -7.02 16.76 -9.37
C GLY A 228 -6.76 15.41 -8.72
N GLY A 229 -7.60 14.96 -7.77
CA GLY A 229 -7.49 13.67 -7.09
C GLY A 229 -6.93 13.74 -5.67
N SER A 230 -6.91 12.60 -4.97
CA SER A 230 -6.57 12.55 -3.53
C SER A 230 -5.11 12.88 -3.21
N LYS A 231 -4.17 12.52 -4.10
CA LYS A 231 -2.72 12.71 -3.91
C LYS A 231 -2.22 14.10 -4.30
N LEU A 232 -2.84 14.70 -5.32
CA LEU A 232 -2.46 15.99 -5.90
C LEU A 232 -3.66 16.96 -5.83
N LEU A 233 -4.17 17.14 -4.61
CA LEU A 233 -5.33 17.98 -4.35
C LEU A 233 -5.03 19.45 -4.73
N CYS A 234 -5.85 20.02 -5.61
CA CYS A 234 -5.73 21.39 -6.12
C CYS A 234 -6.43 22.44 -5.25
N LEU A 235 -6.77 22.11 -4.00
CA LEU A 235 -7.41 23.00 -3.03
C LEU A 235 -6.50 23.21 -1.82
N ALA A 236 -6.55 24.40 -1.25
CA ALA A 236 -5.80 24.79 -0.06
C ALA A 236 -6.68 25.59 0.91
N ARG A 237 -6.23 25.68 2.18
CA ARG A 237 -6.88 26.53 3.19
C ARG A 237 -6.81 28.00 2.75
N GLY A 238 -7.89 28.75 2.94
CA GLY A 238 -8.04 30.13 2.48
C GLY A 238 -8.61 30.29 1.05
N ASP A 239 -8.83 29.21 0.30
CA ASP A 239 -9.56 29.28 -0.96
C ASP A 239 -11.04 29.64 -0.72
N ARG A 240 -11.61 30.49 -1.58
CA ARG A 240 -13.04 30.78 -1.61
C ARG A 240 -13.77 29.68 -2.37
N VAL A 241 -14.78 29.07 -1.76
CA VAL A 241 -15.57 28.00 -2.36
C VAL A 241 -17.06 28.27 -2.24
N VAL A 242 -17.82 27.75 -3.20
CA VAL A 242 -19.28 27.72 -3.19
C VAL A 242 -19.76 26.31 -2.89
N VAL A 243 -20.77 26.20 -2.03
CA VAL A 243 -21.44 24.93 -1.74
C VAL A 243 -22.43 24.60 -2.87
N THR A 244 -22.31 23.44 -3.50
CA THR A 244 -23.16 23.03 -4.63
C THR A 244 -24.30 22.11 -4.22
N GLU A 245 -24.17 21.41 -3.09
CA GLU A 245 -25.12 20.39 -2.63
C GLU A 245 -25.48 20.60 -1.15
N GLY A 246 -26.65 20.10 -0.74
CA GLY A 246 -27.11 20.18 0.65
C GLY A 246 -27.90 21.46 0.98
N PRO A 247 -28.24 21.68 2.27
CA PRO A 247 -29.10 22.77 2.73
C PRO A 247 -28.51 24.16 2.46
N TYR A 248 -27.18 24.26 2.43
CA TYR A 248 -26.43 25.49 2.30
C TYR A 248 -26.01 25.80 0.85
N LYS A 249 -26.70 25.22 -0.14
CA LYS A 249 -26.39 25.38 -1.57
C LYS A 249 -26.40 26.86 -1.98
N GLY A 250 -25.39 27.25 -2.75
CA GLY A 250 -25.21 28.61 -3.30
C GLY A 250 -24.45 29.56 -2.37
N GLN A 251 -24.19 29.17 -1.12
CA GLN A 251 -23.45 30.01 -0.18
C GLN A 251 -21.94 29.90 -0.44
N ILE A 252 -21.26 31.06 -0.40
CA ILE A 252 -19.82 31.18 -0.63
C ILE A 252 -19.13 31.40 0.71
N SER A 253 -18.08 30.64 0.98
CA SER A 253 -17.25 30.80 2.18
C SER A 253 -15.78 30.42 1.88
N THR A 254 -14.88 30.77 2.79
CA THR A 254 -13.46 30.41 2.77
C THR A 254 -13.23 29.07 3.46
N ILE A 255 -12.28 28.28 2.95
CA ILE A 255 -11.90 27.02 3.59
C ILE A 255 -11.03 27.28 4.82
N SER A 256 -11.50 26.90 6.01
CA SER A 256 -10.75 26.94 7.26
C SER A 256 -9.76 25.77 7.35
N LEU A 257 -10.29 24.55 7.24
CA LEU A 257 -9.55 23.31 7.47
C LEU A 257 -9.84 22.31 6.35
N ILE A 258 -8.80 21.61 5.91
CA ILE A 258 -8.90 20.48 4.97
C ILE A 258 -8.44 19.22 5.69
N ILE A 259 -9.32 18.22 5.73
CA ILE A 259 -9.04 16.92 6.32
C ILE A 259 -8.77 15.93 5.18
N LYS A 260 -7.47 15.61 5.01
CA LYS A 260 -7.01 14.74 3.91
C LYS A 260 -7.40 13.26 4.10
N THR A 261 -7.79 12.85 5.30
CA THR A 261 -8.16 11.44 5.58
C THR A 261 -9.53 11.09 5.05
N SER A 262 -10.50 12.00 5.12
CA SER A 262 -11.87 11.82 4.63
C SER A 262 -12.19 12.68 3.40
N MET A 263 -11.25 13.52 2.96
CA MET A 263 -11.42 14.49 1.87
C MET A 263 -12.66 15.36 2.10
N SER A 264 -12.72 15.93 3.31
CA SER A 264 -13.71 16.90 3.72
C SER A 264 -13.07 18.24 4.05
N VAL A 265 -13.90 19.30 4.01
CA VAL A 265 -13.52 20.68 4.27
C VAL A 265 -14.42 21.27 5.34
N GLU A 266 -13.81 22.04 6.23
CA GLU A 266 -14.50 22.93 7.15
C GLU A 266 -14.52 24.33 6.55
N LEU A 267 -15.69 24.96 6.54
CA LEU A 267 -15.87 26.30 6.01
C LEU A 267 -15.89 27.33 7.15
N GLU A 268 -15.39 28.54 6.87
CA GLU A 268 -15.42 29.65 7.82
C GLU A 268 -16.84 30.25 7.94
N GLY A 269 -17.05 31.01 9.01
CA GLY A 269 -18.33 31.65 9.33
C GLY A 269 -19.37 30.70 9.95
N ASN A 270 -20.64 31.10 9.85
CA ASN A 270 -21.80 30.38 10.40
C ASN A 270 -22.32 29.28 9.46
N LEU A 271 -21.51 28.91 8.46
CA LEU A 271 -21.89 27.95 7.45
C LEU A 271 -21.71 26.52 7.98
N GLY A 272 -22.75 25.69 7.85
CA GLY A 272 -22.68 24.31 8.32
C GLY A 272 -22.82 24.15 9.83
N LEU A 273 -23.35 25.13 10.57
CA LEU A 273 -23.69 24.89 11.97
C LEU A 273 -24.83 23.87 12.04
N THR A 274 -24.61 22.79 12.79
CA THR A 274 -25.59 21.73 13.01
C THR A 274 -25.64 21.39 14.48
N ASN A 275 -26.83 21.05 14.97
CA ASN A 275 -26.98 20.58 16.35
C ASN A 275 -26.37 19.18 16.44
N VAL A 276 -25.38 19.03 17.31
CA VAL A 276 -24.68 17.78 17.54
C VAL A 276 -24.86 17.37 18.98
N GLN A 277 -25.15 16.09 19.19
CA GLN A 277 -25.14 15.53 20.53
C GLN A 277 -23.71 15.20 20.94
N VAL A 278 -23.23 15.85 21.98
CA VAL A 278 -21.92 15.58 22.57
C VAL A 278 -22.06 14.43 23.57
N PRO A 279 -21.24 13.37 23.47
CA PRO A 279 -21.25 12.27 24.43
C PRO A 279 -20.96 12.75 25.85
N SER A 280 -21.57 12.11 26.85
CA SER A 280 -21.45 12.52 28.26
C SER A 280 -20.02 12.54 28.79
N TYR A 281 -19.14 11.66 28.29
CA TYR A 281 -17.74 11.61 28.70
C TYR A 281 -16.88 12.78 28.18
N MET A 282 -17.39 13.58 27.23
CA MET A 282 -16.73 14.80 26.73
C MET A 282 -17.31 16.08 27.34
N LEU A 283 -18.47 15.99 28.00
CA LEU A 283 -19.12 17.15 28.59
C LEU A 283 -18.42 17.55 29.89
N GLN A 284 -18.20 18.85 30.04
CA GLN A 284 -17.84 19.45 31.33
C GLN A 284 -19.10 19.75 32.14
N ASP A 285 -18.97 19.82 33.46
CA ASP A 285 -20.08 20.15 34.35
C ASP A 285 -20.68 21.52 33.96
N GLY A 286 -22.00 21.54 33.75
CA GLY A 286 -22.75 22.74 33.34
C GLY A 286 -22.89 22.97 31.84
N GLN A 287 -22.28 22.14 30.98
CA GLN A 287 -22.51 22.21 29.53
C GLN A 287 -23.77 21.44 29.12
N THR A 288 -24.47 21.94 28.08
CA THR A 288 -25.61 21.24 27.49
C THR A 288 -25.14 20.06 26.63
N THR A 289 -25.91 18.97 26.65
CA THR A 289 -25.64 17.77 25.85
C THR A 289 -25.72 18.03 24.35
N ILE A 290 -26.56 18.98 23.93
CA ILE A 290 -26.68 19.41 22.54
C ILE A 290 -25.87 20.69 22.39
N GLN A 291 -24.97 20.71 21.41
CA GLN A 291 -24.13 21.86 21.08
C GLN A 291 -24.14 22.07 19.57
N GLN A 292 -23.98 23.33 19.14
CA GLN A 292 -23.85 23.63 17.71
C GLN A 292 -22.39 23.48 17.29
N VAL A 293 -22.13 22.55 16.39
CA VAL A 293 -20.80 22.28 15.85
C VAL A 293 -20.82 22.47 14.34
N LYS A 294 -19.71 22.94 13.78
CA LYS A 294 -19.52 23.05 12.33
C LYS A 294 -19.47 21.65 11.70
N SER A 295 -20.38 21.38 10.79
CA SER A 295 -20.39 20.20 9.95
C SER A 295 -19.33 20.32 8.85
N TYR A 296 -18.71 19.20 8.50
CA TYR A 296 -17.75 19.15 7.40
C TYR A 296 -18.44 18.78 6.10
N PHE A 297 -17.96 19.38 5.01
CA PHE A 297 -18.49 19.14 3.67
C PHE A 297 -17.53 18.26 2.89
N PRO A 298 -17.98 17.23 2.14
CA PRO A 298 -17.08 16.52 1.25
C PRO A 298 -16.59 17.45 0.14
N ILE A 299 -15.35 17.25 -0.36
CA ILE A 299 -14.80 18.09 -1.44
C ILE A 299 -15.66 18.03 -2.72
N SER A 300 -16.41 16.95 -2.94
CA SER A 300 -17.34 16.82 -4.07
C SER A 300 -18.52 17.79 -4.03
N SER A 301 -18.94 18.27 -2.85
CA SER A 301 -20.09 19.18 -2.69
C SER A 301 -19.70 20.65 -2.70
N VAL A 302 -18.44 20.98 -2.97
CA VAL A 302 -17.94 22.37 -3.04
C VAL A 302 -17.22 22.62 -4.36
N ARG A 303 -17.22 23.85 -4.85
CA ARG A 303 -16.46 24.28 -6.05
C ARG A 303 -15.68 25.55 -5.77
N LEU A 304 -14.52 25.70 -6.41
CA LEU A 304 -13.66 26.87 -6.23
C LEU A 304 -14.30 28.09 -6.90
N VAL A 305 -14.28 29.23 -6.20
CA VAL A 305 -14.70 30.52 -6.74
C VAL A 305 -13.45 31.39 -6.86
N HIS A 306 -13.18 31.88 -8.06
CA HIS A 306 -12.03 32.76 -8.30
C HIS A 306 -12.42 33.87 -9.28
N PRO A 307 -11.97 35.12 -9.06
CA PRO A 307 -12.14 36.18 -10.04
C PRO A 307 -11.31 35.89 -11.29
N ILE A 308 -11.94 35.93 -12.46
CA ILE A 308 -11.27 35.79 -13.76
C ILE A 308 -11.65 37.00 -14.61
N GLU A 309 -10.69 37.50 -15.40
CA GLU A 309 -10.91 38.56 -16.38
C GLU A 309 -11.51 37.98 -17.66
N ASP A 310 -12.62 38.55 -18.10
CA ASP A 310 -13.23 38.20 -19.39
C ASP A 310 -12.40 38.78 -20.53
N PRO A 311 -11.91 37.97 -21.51
CA PRO A 311 -11.06 38.46 -22.60
C PRO A 311 -11.75 39.49 -23.50
N ALA A 312 -13.07 39.46 -23.62
CA ALA A 312 -13.81 40.40 -24.47
C ALA A 312 -14.06 41.75 -23.76
N THR A 313 -14.48 41.70 -22.49
CA THR A 313 -14.92 42.89 -21.75
C THR A 313 -13.80 43.52 -20.89
N GLY A 314 -12.77 42.76 -20.52
CA GLY A 314 -11.74 43.18 -19.57
C GLY A 314 -12.22 43.32 -18.11
N THR A 315 -13.49 43.02 -17.81
CA THR A 315 -14.01 43.10 -16.43
C THR A 315 -13.71 41.83 -15.66
N THR A 316 -13.17 41.96 -14.45
CA THR A 316 -13.03 40.85 -13.49
C THR A 316 -14.39 40.44 -12.93
N ARG A 317 -14.73 39.16 -13.01
CA ARG A 317 -15.96 38.60 -12.41
C ARG A 317 -15.64 37.35 -11.61
N ASP A 318 -16.34 37.13 -10.50
CA ASP A 318 -16.24 35.89 -9.73
C ASP A 318 -16.85 34.73 -10.53
N VAL A 319 -16.05 33.72 -10.84
CA VAL A 319 -16.45 32.54 -11.62
C VAL A 319 -16.37 31.29 -10.76
N ILE A 320 -17.38 30.42 -10.90
CA ILE A 320 -17.37 29.08 -10.30
C ILE A 320 -16.60 28.13 -11.22
N ILE A 321 -15.52 27.55 -10.69
CA ILE A 321 -14.66 26.64 -11.42
C ILE A 321 -15.15 25.21 -11.22
N ARG A 322 -15.52 24.57 -12.33
CA ARG A 322 -16.06 23.21 -12.34
C ARG A 322 -15.00 22.15 -12.05
N GLU A 323 -13.81 22.32 -12.65
CA GLU A 323 -12.71 21.34 -12.61
C GLU A 323 -11.35 22.04 -12.52
N LEU A 324 -10.40 21.39 -11.84
CA LEU A 324 -9.01 21.80 -11.68
C LEU A 324 -8.11 20.60 -11.96
N LYS A 325 -7.02 20.84 -12.68
CA LYS A 325 -5.98 19.82 -12.94
C LYS A 325 -4.62 20.31 -12.46
N PRO A 326 -3.80 19.43 -11.86
CA PRO A 326 -2.42 19.73 -11.52
C PRO A 326 -1.57 19.72 -12.80
N VAL A 327 -0.74 20.75 -12.97
CA VAL A 327 0.15 20.96 -14.12
C VAL A 327 1.57 21.25 -13.60
N ARG A 328 2.59 20.88 -14.39
CA ARG A 328 4.03 21.09 -14.06
C ARG A 328 4.42 20.49 -12.69
N VAL A 329 4.04 19.23 -12.45
CA VAL A 329 4.39 18.51 -11.21
C VAL A 329 5.91 18.27 -11.14
N LYS A 330 6.55 18.82 -10.11
CA LYS A 330 7.98 18.64 -9.81
C LYS A 330 8.14 17.99 -8.44
N HIS A 331 8.84 16.85 -8.42
CA HIS A 331 9.17 16.13 -7.19
C HIS A 331 10.58 16.48 -6.73
N ASP A 332 10.69 17.09 -5.56
CA ASP A 332 11.96 17.41 -4.93
C ASP A 332 12.37 16.26 -4.00
N ARG A 333 13.26 15.38 -4.47
CA ARG A 333 13.68 14.16 -3.75
C ARG A 333 14.35 14.43 -2.39
N PRO A 334 15.31 15.37 -2.24
CA PRO A 334 15.94 15.63 -0.95
C PRO A 334 14.94 16.14 0.10
N THR A 335 14.08 17.09 -0.26
CA THR A 335 13.12 17.70 0.67
C THR A 335 11.80 16.93 0.79
N ARG A 336 11.57 15.94 -0.10
CA ARG A 336 10.32 15.19 -0.29
C ARG A 336 9.09 16.08 -0.51
N LYS A 337 9.31 17.28 -1.06
CA LYS A 337 8.25 18.23 -1.39
C LYS A 337 7.80 18.03 -2.83
N VAL A 338 6.52 18.29 -3.09
CA VAL A 338 5.94 18.25 -4.43
C VAL A 338 5.41 19.63 -4.75
N PHE A 339 5.88 20.20 -5.85
CA PHE A 339 5.46 21.50 -6.34
C PHE A 339 4.65 21.31 -7.62
N PHE A 340 3.48 21.93 -7.70
CA PHE A 340 2.67 21.93 -8.90
C PHE A 340 1.79 23.18 -8.94
N SER A 341 1.34 23.52 -10.14
CA SER A 341 0.39 24.61 -10.38
C SER A 341 -0.97 24.01 -10.70
N ARG A 342 -2.05 24.70 -10.31
CA ARG A 342 -3.42 24.29 -10.64
C ARG A 342 -3.93 25.12 -11.81
N VAL A 343 -4.53 24.44 -12.78
CA VAL A 343 -5.00 25.05 -14.03
C VAL A 343 -6.45 24.65 -14.27
N VAL A 344 -7.25 25.60 -14.76
CA VAL A 344 -8.61 25.33 -15.25
C VAL A 344 -8.51 24.70 -16.65
N PRO A 345 -8.96 23.46 -16.85
CA PRO A 345 -8.91 22.83 -18.17
C PRO A 345 -9.79 23.60 -19.17
N GLY A 346 -9.37 23.65 -20.43
CA GLY A 346 -10.06 24.40 -21.49
C GLY A 346 -9.60 25.85 -21.60
N LEU A 347 -9.67 26.61 -20.51
CA LEU A 347 -9.20 28.00 -20.47
C LEU A 347 -7.68 28.12 -20.31
N ASN A 348 -7.02 27.08 -19.79
CA ASN A 348 -5.59 27.05 -19.46
C ASN A 348 -5.14 28.19 -18.53
N VAL A 349 -6.07 28.76 -17.77
CA VAL A 349 -5.80 29.80 -16.77
C VAL A 349 -5.21 29.13 -15.53
N GLN A 350 -4.01 29.57 -15.15
CA GLN A 350 -3.34 29.13 -13.93
C GLN A 350 -3.88 29.93 -12.74
N ILE A 351 -4.40 29.22 -11.74
CA ILE A 351 -4.91 29.85 -10.52
C ILE A 351 -3.82 29.82 -9.44
N PRO A 352 -3.45 30.98 -8.88
CA PRO A 352 -2.46 31.04 -7.81
C PRO A 352 -2.97 30.34 -6.55
N TRP A 353 -2.06 29.78 -5.77
CA TRP A 353 -2.38 29.25 -4.44
C TRP A 353 -2.71 30.40 -3.48
N PRO A 354 -3.59 30.19 -2.49
CA PRO A 354 -3.88 31.21 -1.48
C PRO A 354 -2.61 31.46 -0.64
N LYS A 355 -2.47 32.69 -0.14
CA LYS A 355 -1.36 33.06 0.73
C LYS A 355 -1.60 32.42 2.10
N VAL A 356 -0.93 31.30 2.37
CA VAL A 356 -0.99 30.63 3.67
C VAL A 356 0.11 31.18 4.57
N ALA A 357 -0.24 31.59 5.79
CA ALA A 357 0.74 32.00 6.78
C ALA A 357 1.71 30.83 7.05
N PRO A 358 3.03 31.06 7.04
CA PRO A 358 3.98 30.00 7.34
C PRO A 358 3.75 29.51 8.77
N ASN A 359 3.70 28.18 8.96
CA ASN A 359 3.61 27.61 10.30
C ASN A 359 4.81 28.08 11.11
N GLN A 360 4.54 28.76 12.23
CA GLN A 360 5.56 29.12 13.20
C GLN A 360 6.11 27.82 13.79
N ARG A 361 7.43 27.65 13.69
CA ARG A 361 8.16 26.56 14.31
C ARG A 361 8.96 27.17 15.43
N GLU A 362 8.56 26.88 16.64
CA GLU A 362 9.27 27.31 17.84
C GLU A 362 10.45 26.37 18.08
N ASN A 363 11.55 26.93 18.58
CA ASN A 363 12.66 26.13 19.08
C ASN A 363 12.38 25.85 20.55
N HIS A 364 12.35 24.57 20.92
CA HIS A 364 12.19 24.14 22.28
C HIS A 364 13.53 24.03 22.99
N ALA A 365 13.55 24.11 24.32
CA ALA A 365 14.78 24.02 25.11
C ALA A 365 15.49 22.66 24.98
N PHE A 366 14.77 21.61 24.58
CA PHE A 366 15.31 20.28 24.32
C PHE A 366 15.81 20.09 22.88
N ASP A 367 15.64 21.10 22.02
CA ASP A 367 16.17 21.06 20.67
C ASP A 367 17.67 21.36 20.67
N THR A 368 18.40 20.72 19.76
CA THR A 368 19.83 21.00 19.57
C THR A 368 20.02 22.35 18.89
N LEU A 369 21.05 23.08 19.31
CA LEU A 369 21.38 24.35 18.69
C LEU A 369 21.85 24.12 17.25
N ARG A 370 21.51 25.05 16.35
CA ARG A 370 21.90 24.95 14.93
C ARG A 370 23.41 24.77 14.75
N LEU A 371 24.20 25.46 15.58
CA LEU A 371 25.66 25.39 15.55
C LEU A 371 26.17 23.95 15.79
N GLU A 372 25.59 23.25 16.77
CA GLU A 372 25.96 21.87 17.11
C GLU A 372 25.51 20.87 16.03
N VAL A 373 24.34 21.10 15.42
CA VAL A 373 23.81 20.23 14.35
C VAL A 373 24.63 20.34 13.06
N GLU A 374 25.12 21.54 12.74
CA GLU A 374 25.89 21.80 11.51
C GLU A 374 27.39 21.53 11.68
N GLU A 375 27.85 21.24 12.89
CA GLU A 375 29.25 20.93 13.18
C GLU A 375 29.70 19.62 12.49
N ARG A 376 30.70 19.73 11.62
CA ARG A 376 31.23 18.58 10.86
C ARG A 376 32.38 17.93 11.62
N THR A 377 32.04 17.02 12.54
CA THR A 377 33.03 16.32 13.40
C THR A 377 33.57 15.03 12.80
N PHE A 378 32.88 14.42 11.83
CA PHE A 378 33.28 13.14 11.24
C PHE A 378 34.49 13.30 10.30
N VAL A 379 35.63 12.73 10.69
CA VAL A 379 36.84 12.62 9.87
C VAL A 379 36.99 11.17 9.38
N PRO A 380 36.88 10.90 8.07
CA PRO A 380 37.05 9.56 7.54
C PRO A 380 38.46 9.02 7.76
N THR A 381 38.58 7.79 8.25
CA THR A 381 39.86 7.11 8.49
C THR A 381 39.92 5.80 7.71
N LEU A 382 41.07 5.49 7.12
CA LEU A 382 41.27 4.26 6.32
C LEU A 382 41.87 3.11 7.14
N LEU A 383 42.87 3.38 7.99
CA LEU A 383 43.61 2.36 8.75
C LEU A 383 42.88 1.89 10.01
N ARG A 384 41.98 2.73 10.56
CA ARG A 384 41.18 2.42 11.74
C ARG A 384 39.70 2.53 11.40
N PRO A 385 38.84 1.64 11.91
CA PRO A 385 37.40 1.76 11.74
C PRO A 385 36.87 3.01 12.48
N PRO A 386 35.74 3.59 12.03
CA PRO A 386 35.18 4.81 12.64
C PRO A 386 34.60 4.57 14.04
N MET A 387 34.31 3.31 14.39
CA MET A 387 33.86 2.88 15.71
C MET A 387 34.56 1.57 16.08
N PRO A 388 34.65 1.23 17.38
CA PRO A 388 35.20 -0.05 17.82
C PRO A 388 34.48 -1.25 17.17
N GLU A 389 35.21 -2.32 16.87
CA GLU A 389 34.66 -3.49 16.18
C GLU A 389 33.54 -4.19 16.97
N THR A 390 33.56 -4.10 18.30
CA THR A 390 32.52 -4.64 19.19
C THR A 390 31.14 -4.07 18.87
N VAL A 391 31.06 -2.80 18.45
CA VAL A 391 29.81 -2.13 18.08
C VAL A 391 29.18 -2.74 16.81
N LEU A 392 29.98 -3.38 15.94
CA LEU A 392 29.43 -4.03 14.74
C LEU A 392 28.49 -5.19 15.07
N ASP A 393 28.74 -5.90 16.18
CA ASP A 393 27.89 -7.02 16.61
C ASP A 393 26.60 -6.54 17.29
N GLU A 394 26.56 -5.29 17.77
CA GLU A 394 25.35 -4.62 18.28
C GLU A 394 24.50 -4.05 17.13
N LEU A 395 25.12 -3.38 16.16
CA LEU A 395 24.42 -2.80 15.00
C LEU A 395 23.77 -3.86 14.11
N ARG A 396 24.36 -5.06 14.04
CA ARG A 396 23.84 -6.18 13.27
C ARG A 396 24.12 -7.49 13.96
N ASN A 397 23.15 -8.40 13.91
CA ASN A 397 23.36 -9.75 14.40
C ASN A 397 24.39 -10.49 13.52
N ARG A 398 25.53 -10.85 14.11
CA ARG A 398 26.66 -11.59 13.51
C ARG A 398 26.24 -12.89 12.82
N TYR A 399 25.26 -13.59 13.39
CA TYR A 399 24.77 -14.90 12.95
C TYR A 399 23.44 -14.81 12.20
N SER A 400 23.04 -13.61 11.76
CA SER A 400 21.81 -13.41 11.00
C SER A 400 21.82 -14.18 9.69
N LYS A 401 20.72 -14.87 9.39
CA LYS A 401 20.46 -15.51 8.09
C LYS A 401 20.35 -14.52 6.92
N PHE A 402 20.21 -13.22 7.21
CA PHE A 402 20.15 -12.13 6.22
C PHE A 402 21.51 -11.48 5.99
N ARG A 403 22.58 -11.99 6.62
CA ARG A 403 23.93 -11.48 6.42
C ARG A 403 24.35 -11.72 4.96
N THR A 404 24.84 -10.67 4.31
CA THR A 404 25.37 -10.71 2.93
C THR A 404 26.87 -10.41 2.88
N ARG A 405 27.40 -9.66 3.85
CA ARG A 405 28.82 -9.30 3.96
C ARG A 405 29.54 -10.32 4.86
N HIS A 406 30.19 -11.31 4.26
CA HIS A 406 30.91 -12.38 4.94
C HIS A 406 32.43 -12.15 4.94
N THR A 407 33.14 -12.77 5.88
CA THR A 407 34.62 -12.79 5.88
C THR A 407 35.12 -13.72 4.77
N PRO A 408 36.30 -13.46 4.19
CA PRO A 408 36.87 -14.33 3.15
C PRO A 408 37.09 -15.75 3.66
N GLU A 409 37.51 -15.91 4.92
CA GLU A 409 37.65 -17.19 5.61
C GLU A 409 36.35 -18.00 5.59
N TYR A 410 35.21 -17.37 5.93
CA TYR A 410 33.91 -18.03 5.92
C TYR A 410 33.50 -18.45 4.51
N ILE A 411 33.79 -17.63 3.50
CA ILE A 411 33.48 -17.97 2.10
C ILE A 411 34.32 -19.18 1.68
N ALA A 412 35.63 -19.17 1.96
CA ALA A 412 36.54 -20.27 1.69
C ALA A 412 36.12 -21.57 2.40
N GLU A 413 35.67 -21.50 3.66
CA GLU A 413 35.12 -22.66 4.38
C GLU A 413 33.85 -23.21 3.72
N VAL A 414 32.96 -22.34 3.24
CA VAL A 414 31.74 -22.77 2.55
C VAL A 414 32.09 -23.39 1.20
N GLU A 415 33.03 -22.81 0.46
CA GLU A 415 33.55 -23.33 -0.82
C GLU A 415 34.23 -24.68 -0.64
N ALA A 416 35.13 -24.82 0.34
CA ALA A 416 35.79 -26.07 0.67
C ALA A 416 34.78 -27.16 1.05
N ARG A 417 33.77 -26.82 1.87
CA ARG A 417 32.69 -27.75 2.23
C ARG A 417 31.85 -28.18 1.01
N GLU A 418 31.71 -27.32 0.01
CA GLU A 418 31.02 -27.68 -1.23
C GLU A 418 31.89 -28.49 -2.19
N ALA A 419 33.18 -28.17 -2.28
CA ALA A 419 34.17 -28.93 -3.02
C ALA A 419 34.30 -30.33 -2.45
N GLU A 420 34.37 -30.49 -1.13
CA GLU A 420 34.40 -31.80 -0.45
C GLU A 420 33.11 -32.59 -0.70
N LYS A 421 31.93 -31.95 -0.59
CA LYS A 421 30.66 -32.61 -0.93
C LYS A 421 30.60 -33.03 -2.39
N LYS A 422 31.14 -32.22 -3.30
CA LYS A 422 31.22 -32.53 -4.73
C LYS A 422 32.22 -33.65 -4.98
N ALA A 423 33.38 -33.64 -4.33
CA ALA A 423 34.38 -34.69 -4.39
C ALA A 423 33.83 -36.00 -3.84
N ARG A 424 33.09 -35.98 -2.71
CA ARG A 424 32.41 -37.15 -2.15
C ARG A 424 31.30 -37.69 -3.06
N ARG A 425 30.51 -36.81 -3.70
CA ARG A 425 29.45 -37.20 -4.66
C ARG A 425 30.01 -37.73 -5.98
N LYS A 426 31.04 -37.07 -6.51
CA LYS A 426 31.87 -37.54 -7.62
C LYS A 426 32.93 -38.52 -7.13
N GLY A 427 32.70 -39.14 -5.97
CA GLY A 427 33.68 -39.88 -5.20
C GLY A 427 34.51 -40.74 -6.12
N ALA A 428 35.82 -40.65 -5.93
CA ALA A 428 36.76 -41.65 -6.41
C ALA A 428 36.20 -43.05 -6.11
N ARG A 429 35.48 -43.32 -5.01
CA ARG A 429 34.75 -44.59 -4.84
C ARG A 429 33.77 -45.00 -5.95
N VAL A 430 33.02 -44.08 -6.57
CA VAL A 430 32.15 -44.42 -7.70
C VAL A 430 32.96 -44.55 -8.98
N ASP A 431 33.95 -43.68 -9.18
CA ASP A 431 34.85 -43.71 -10.35
C ASP A 431 35.88 -44.88 -10.29
N GLU A 432 36.26 -45.34 -9.10
CA GLU A 432 37.17 -46.46 -8.76
C GLU A 432 36.40 -47.79 -8.74
N MET A 433 35.09 -47.75 -8.48
CA MET A 433 34.21 -48.93 -8.61
C MET A 433 33.55 -49.01 -9.99
N LEU A 434 34.03 -48.25 -10.98
CA LEU A 434 33.61 -48.41 -12.37
C LEU A 434 34.08 -49.76 -12.89
N LEU A 435 33.19 -50.46 -13.59
CA LEU A 435 33.56 -51.68 -14.31
C LEU A 435 34.49 -51.30 -15.49
N PRO A 436 35.45 -52.16 -15.89
CA PRO A 436 36.35 -51.88 -17.02
C PRO A 436 35.62 -51.49 -18.32
N VAL A 437 34.44 -52.07 -18.58
CA VAL A 437 33.57 -51.71 -19.72
C VAL A 437 33.03 -50.28 -19.61
N GLN A 438 32.74 -49.80 -18.40
CA GLN A 438 32.24 -48.44 -18.16
C GLN A 438 33.35 -47.41 -18.34
N GLU A 439 34.58 -47.71 -17.93
CA GLU A 439 35.75 -46.86 -18.20
C GLU A 439 36.04 -46.75 -19.70
N TYR A 440 35.99 -47.87 -20.41
CA TYR A 440 36.14 -47.90 -21.87
C TYR A 440 35.08 -47.04 -22.56
N ASN A 441 33.81 -47.19 -22.18
CA ASN A 441 32.72 -46.39 -22.72
C ASN A 441 32.85 -44.89 -22.38
N ARG A 442 33.40 -44.55 -21.21
CA ARG A 442 33.67 -43.15 -20.83
C ARG A 442 34.76 -42.54 -21.71
N LYS A 443 35.87 -43.26 -21.91
CA LYS A 443 36.95 -42.85 -22.82
C LYS A 443 36.46 -42.70 -24.26
N MET A 444 35.63 -43.63 -24.76
CA MET A 444 35.04 -43.52 -26.10
C MET A 444 34.10 -42.33 -26.24
N ARG A 445 33.36 -41.95 -25.18
CA ARG A 445 32.51 -40.74 -25.18
C ARG A 445 33.34 -39.46 -25.16
N GLU A 446 34.45 -39.45 -24.44
CA GLU A 446 35.39 -38.33 -24.43
C GLU A 446 36.03 -38.16 -25.81
N GLN A 447 36.51 -39.25 -26.41
CA GLN A 447 37.03 -39.25 -27.79
C GLN A 447 35.97 -38.81 -28.81
N ARG A 448 34.71 -39.26 -28.69
CA ARG A 448 33.61 -38.78 -29.56
C ARG A 448 33.29 -37.31 -29.34
N ARG A 449 33.43 -36.80 -28.12
CA ARG A 449 33.21 -35.38 -27.81
C ARG A 449 34.34 -34.52 -28.36
N GLU A 450 35.58 -35.01 -28.28
CA GLU A 450 36.77 -34.36 -28.83
C GLU A 450 36.75 -34.33 -30.37
N ARG A 451 36.25 -35.39 -31.02
CA ARG A 451 36.02 -35.41 -32.46
C ARG A 451 34.99 -34.36 -32.93
N GLY A 452 34.17 -33.84 -32.01
CA GLY A 452 33.14 -32.86 -32.33
C GLY A 452 32.01 -33.44 -33.19
N ALA A 453 31.05 -32.60 -33.56
CA ALA A 453 30.12 -32.94 -34.62
C ALA A 453 30.84 -32.77 -35.97
N PRO A 454 30.70 -33.72 -36.92
CA PRO A 454 31.28 -33.54 -38.24
C PRO A 454 30.65 -32.31 -38.90
N GLU A 455 31.50 -31.40 -39.35
CA GLU A 455 31.07 -30.25 -40.14
C GLU A 455 30.77 -30.74 -41.56
N LEU A 456 29.59 -30.37 -42.07
CA LEU A 456 29.22 -30.68 -43.45
C LEU A 456 30.11 -29.85 -44.38
N SER A 457 30.87 -30.52 -45.25
CA SER A 457 31.66 -29.83 -46.26
C SER A 457 30.77 -29.07 -47.23
N GLU A 458 31.29 -27.98 -47.80
CA GLU A 458 30.56 -27.13 -48.74
C GLU A 458 30.06 -27.94 -49.95
N GLU A 459 30.83 -28.91 -50.43
CA GLU A 459 30.41 -29.82 -51.50
C GLU A 459 29.20 -30.71 -51.13
N MET A 460 29.10 -31.13 -49.86
CA MET A 460 27.93 -31.87 -49.39
C MET A 460 26.72 -30.95 -49.26
N LEU A 461 26.93 -29.69 -48.86
CA LEU A 461 25.87 -28.68 -48.81
C LEU A 461 25.36 -28.31 -50.20
N GLU A 462 26.23 -28.24 -51.21
CA GLU A 462 25.86 -28.04 -52.61
C GLU A 462 25.01 -29.21 -53.13
N LYS A 463 25.42 -30.46 -52.87
CA LYS A 463 24.64 -31.66 -53.23
C LYS A 463 23.29 -31.69 -52.52
N ILE A 464 23.24 -31.33 -51.24
CA ILE A 464 21.97 -31.18 -50.49
C ILE A 464 21.13 -30.06 -51.12
N GLY A 465 21.75 -28.95 -51.52
CA GLY A 465 21.11 -27.83 -52.20
C GLY A 465 20.50 -28.21 -53.56
N GLU A 466 21.20 -29.03 -54.35
CA GLU A 466 20.70 -29.55 -55.63
C GLU A 466 19.47 -30.45 -55.45
N VAL A 467 19.50 -31.35 -54.47
CA VAL A 467 18.36 -32.22 -54.15
C VAL A 467 17.16 -31.40 -53.67
N ILE A 468 17.40 -30.37 -52.85
CA ILE A 468 16.35 -29.43 -52.42
C ILE A 468 15.79 -28.65 -53.61
N ALA A 469 16.63 -28.16 -54.51
CA ALA A 469 16.21 -27.43 -55.71
C ALA A 469 15.38 -28.31 -56.65
N LYS A 470 15.84 -29.54 -56.93
CA LYS A 470 15.11 -30.54 -57.73
C LYS A 470 13.75 -30.88 -57.13
N ASN A 471 13.69 -31.13 -55.82
CA ASN A 471 12.43 -31.44 -55.13
C ASN A 471 11.47 -30.23 -55.03
N LYS A 472 12.01 -29.02 -54.89
CA LYS A 472 11.20 -27.79 -54.86
C LYS A 472 10.64 -27.46 -56.24
N LEU A 473 11.42 -27.66 -57.30
CA LEU A 473 10.97 -27.52 -58.69
C LEU A 473 9.91 -28.59 -59.03
N ALA A 474 10.15 -29.86 -58.68
CA ALA A 474 9.18 -30.95 -58.85
C ALA A 474 7.86 -30.69 -58.11
N ARG A 475 7.91 -30.16 -56.87
CA ARG A 475 6.71 -29.72 -56.13
C ARG A 475 6.01 -28.53 -56.76
N SER A 476 6.75 -27.55 -57.29
CA SER A 476 6.16 -26.38 -57.95
C SER A 476 5.48 -26.72 -59.29
N GLN A 477 5.92 -27.80 -59.94
CA GLN A 477 5.36 -28.31 -61.19
C GLN A 477 4.22 -29.33 -60.98
N GLY A 478 3.76 -29.53 -59.73
CA GLY A 478 2.58 -30.34 -59.42
C GLY A 478 2.74 -31.85 -59.66
N ALA A 479 3.97 -32.33 -59.88
CA ALA A 479 4.25 -33.75 -60.03
C ALA A 479 4.40 -34.41 -58.64
N VAL A 480 3.50 -35.33 -58.32
CA VAL A 480 3.68 -36.29 -57.21
C VAL A 480 4.74 -37.30 -57.67
N ALA A 481 5.99 -37.13 -57.25
CA ALA A 481 7.09 -38.05 -57.56
C ALA A 481 7.41 -38.98 -56.36
N PRO A 482 7.84 -40.23 -56.63
CA PRO A 482 7.97 -41.31 -55.64
C PRO A 482 9.23 -41.10 -54.79
N ALA A 483 9.04 -40.69 -53.53
CA ALA A 483 10.12 -40.25 -52.67
C ALA A 483 10.97 -41.38 -52.04
N GLU A 484 10.61 -42.65 -52.21
CA GLU A 484 11.25 -43.74 -51.47
C GLU A 484 12.49 -44.31 -52.18
N ALA A 485 12.52 -44.34 -53.52
CA ALA A 485 13.58 -45.04 -54.25
C ALA A 485 14.89 -44.24 -54.45
N GLU A 486 14.87 -42.90 -54.39
CA GLU A 486 16.09 -42.09 -54.47
C GLU A 486 16.72 -41.83 -53.09
N VAL A 487 15.91 -41.76 -52.02
CA VAL A 487 16.41 -41.62 -50.65
C VAL A 487 17.20 -42.87 -50.24
N ASP A 488 16.74 -44.06 -50.64
CA ASP A 488 17.46 -45.33 -50.43
C ASP A 488 18.81 -45.39 -51.17
N LYS A 489 18.91 -44.77 -52.35
CA LYS A 489 20.17 -44.70 -53.11
C LYS A 489 21.17 -43.74 -52.48
N VAL A 490 20.69 -42.61 -51.95
CA VAL A 490 21.53 -41.65 -51.21
C VAL A 490 21.95 -42.24 -49.87
N GLN A 491 21.07 -42.97 -49.16
CA GLN A 491 21.43 -43.68 -47.94
C GLN A 491 22.48 -44.77 -48.19
N LYS A 492 22.34 -45.58 -49.25
CA LYS A 492 23.37 -46.56 -49.63
C LYS A 492 24.70 -45.92 -50.00
N ALA A 493 24.68 -44.80 -50.74
CA ALA A 493 25.91 -44.09 -51.10
C ALA A 493 26.60 -43.42 -49.89
N VAL A 494 25.83 -42.93 -48.92
CA VAL A 494 26.35 -42.38 -47.65
C VAL A 494 26.89 -43.48 -46.73
N GLU A 495 26.24 -44.65 -46.70
CA GLU A 495 26.75 -45.84 -45.99
C GLU A 495 28.06 -46.35 -46.61
N GLU A 496 28.15 -46.42 -47.95
CA GLU A 496 29.38 -46.83 -48.64
C GLU A 496 30.55 -45.87 -48.42
N LEU A 497 30.31 -44.56 -48.30
CA LEU A 497 31.35 -43.56 -47.99
C LEU A 497 31.70 -43.48 -46.49
N SER A 498 30.75 -43.82 -45.60
CA SER A 498 30.97 -43.84 -44.14
C SER A 498 31.72 -45.10 -43.67
N LEU A 499 31.84 -46.13 -44.51
CA LEU A 499 32.50 -47.42 -44.20
C LEU A 499 34.03 -47.39 -44.32
N GLY A 500 34.65 -46.25 -44.65
CA GLY A 500 36.10 -46.08 -44.71
C GLY A 500 36.81 -45.89 -43.35
N GLY A 501 36.12 -46.01 -42.22
CA GLY A 501 36.69 -45.83 -40.88
C GLY A 501 36.49 -47.03 -39.98
N ASP A 502 37.49 -47.91 -39.95
CA ASP A 502 37.78 -48.96 -38.96
C ASP A 502 36.59 -49.56 -38.19
N VAL A 503 35.97 -50.55 -38.83
CA VAL A 503 35.13 -51.56 -38.18
C VAL A 503 36.04 -52.54 -37.43
N GLN A 504 36.33 -52.24 -36.17
CA GLN A 504 36.64 -53.28 -35.18
C GLN A 504 35.44 -53.45 -34.25
N GLY A 505 34.90 -54.68 -34.27
CA GLY A 505 33.59 -55.01 -33.74
C GLY A 505 33.44 -54.87 -32.24
N THR A 506 32.22 -54.51 -31.84
CA THR A 506 31.65 -54.91 -30.55
C THR A 506 30.23 -55.36 -30.81
N THR A 507 30.02 -56.67 -30.70
CA THR A 507 28.73 -57.34 -30.69
C THR A 507 27.85 -56.75 -29.57
N GLY A 508 26.68 -56.24 -29.95
CA GLY A 508 25.67 -55.74 -29.02
C GLY A 508 25.00 -56.92 -28.31
N GLY A 509 25.40 -57.16 -27.07
CA GLY A 509 24.62 -57.95 -26.12
C GLY A 509 23.38 -57.16 -25.69
N GLU A 510 22.23 -57.72 -26.02
CA GLU A 510 20.90 -57.31 -25.58
C GLU A 510 20.81 -57.41 -24.04
N GLN A 511 20.65 -56.28 -23.34
CA GLN A 511 20.22 -56.27 -21.94
C GLN A 511 18.75 -55.84 -21.86
N PRO A 512 17.95 -56.46 -20.98
CA PRO A 512 16.56 -56.06 -20.76
C PRO A 512 16.50 -54.74 -19.98
N ARG A 513 15.57 -53.88 -20.39
CA ARG A 513 15.28 -52.59 -19.74
C ARG A 513 14.60 -52.80 -18.37
N PRO A 514 14.89 -51.97 -17.35
CA PRO A 514 13.92 -51.66 -16.30
C PRO A 514 12.89 -50.62 -16.77
#